data_AF-A0A842QT98-F1
#
_entry.id   AF-A0A842QT98-F1
#
_cell.length_a   1.000
_cell.length_b   1.000
_cell.length_c   1.000
_cell.angle_alpha   90.00
_cell.angle_beta   90.00
_cell.angle_gamma   90.00
#
_symmetry.space_group_name_H-M   'P 1'
#
loop_
_entity.id
_entity.type
_entity.pdbx_description
1 polymer ?
#
loop_
_entity_poly.entity_id
_entity_poly.type
_entity_poly.pdbx_seq_one_letter_code
_entity_poly.pdbx_strand_id
1 'polypeptide(L)'
;MSFVVKYLMAPWHPTQDKILAVLSDGEPRTSRQILMLTNLSKPSVWGALKRCWKNGYVLRSEEPVFESFEKFRGRKGTSKNTRGYYRYIINSGNLDSVRIDGAKFVSFSEEHLDSRGSKKTSKAQLIMHFLEEHSNSAYFSTQIRDALEDKGVKTRDVMATIRRYDELVYVRGYRSNDRQTPFREGFLLTWIDQEKPREIAIEEAIERTDKALLDRSSTNPVIERVHAVRDRVLASSKLRELIGMSYLQNELGLTEYEAENAVDRALQLYPDLRETKLFGAYRYFYHEALSEEEFNAAVEMKENYIRKVKGRANRIGHNWEAVPEWFIDTFTTGAKFWTQKHRGDRMDPRRITIHLIKPVGNRRRNAEVDRVWEVTPGVFAQPITYVLECKWGLVRKRHIDDFFEVLKWSKEFGTDTPKGRQVRQGVIGVFAGSSFDTRESVVLEDESKVSLPAYAQRINVQLLKAVDFNQKLRDRGVERKITVQRICRISKDEQEVREIIEQVWNRPDSAKKIMSNAAKKNTQVYEFEKMLEESRKIGYST
;
A
#
# COMPACT_ATOMS: atom_id res chain seq x y z
N MET A 1 21.39 -62.02 51.79
CA MET A 1 21.88 -61.23 52.94
C MET A 1 23.29 -60.63 52.74
N SER A 2 23.78 -60.45 51.51
CA SER A 2 25.16 -59.94 51.23
C SER A 2 25.21 -58.59 50.47
N PHE A 3 24.09 -58.10 49.91
CA PHE A 3 24.06 -56.84 49.17
C PHE A 3 23.81 -55.58 50.02
N VAL A 4 23.15 -55.73 51.18
CA VAL A 4 22.79 -54.60 52.07
C VAL A 4 24.03 -54.01 52.76
N VAL A 5 25.08 -54.79 52.97
CA VAL A 5 26.27 -54.36 53.73
C VAL A 5 27.17 -53.42 52.91
N LYS A 6 27.17 -53.51 51.58
CA LYS A 6 28.04 -52.68 50.72
C LYS A 6 27.54 -51.23 50.54
N TYR A 7 26.26 -50.98 50.84
CA TYR A 7 25.64 -49.65 50.74
C TYR A 7 25.82 -48.78 52.00
N LEU A 8 26.25 -49.37 53.12
CA LEU A 8 26.37 -48.69 54.41
C LEU A 8 27.65 -47.83 54.57
N MET A 9 28.50 -47.72 53.54
CA MET A 9 29.72 -46.89 53.57
C MET A 9 29.73 -45.71 52.59
N ALA A 10 28.61 -45.43 51.91
CA ALA A 10 28.48 -44.21 51.10
C ALA A 10 27.97 -43.04 51.98
N PRO A 11 28.39 -41.79 51.74
CA PRO A 11 27.89 -40.63 52.48
C PRO A 11 26.37 -40.56 52.37
N TRP A 12 25.68 -40.50 53.51
CA TRP A 12 24.21 -40.53 53.60
C TRP A 12 23.59 -39.50 52.66
N HIS A 13 22.89 -39.98 51.64
CA HIS A 13 22.22 -39.13 50.67
C HIS A 13 20.73 -39.47 50.67
N PRO A 14 19.92 -38.82 51.52
CA PRO A 14 18.55 -39.24 51.83
C PRO A 14 17.63 -39.36 50.60
N THR A 15 17.91 -38.60 49.53
CA THR A 15 17.20 -38.70 48.24
C THR A 15 17.58 -39.94 47.44
N GLN A 16 18.86 -40.31 47.41
CA GLN A 16 19.38 -41.45 46.65
C GLN A 16 18.97 -42.77 47.31
N ASP A 17 19.07 -42.86 48.63
CA ASP A 17 18.71 -44.08 49.38
C ASP A 17 17.23 -44.41 49.21
N LYS A 18 16.35 -43.40 49.23
CA LYS A 18 14.92 -43.56 48.95
C LYS A 18 14.65 -44.07 47.53
N ILE A 19 15.40 -43.60 46.54
CA ILE A 19 15.25 -44.05 45.15
C ILE A 19 15.72 -45.50 45.00
N LEU A 20 16.87 -45.84 45.58
CA LEU A 20 17.41 -47.20 45.52
C LEU A 20 16.54 -48.20 46.28
N ALA A 21 15.96 -47.81 47.42
CA ALA A 21 15.01 -48.62 48.15
C ALA A 21 13.78 -48.96 47.29
N VAL A 22 13.23 -47.99 46.55
CA VAL A 22 12.09 -48.19 45.64
C VAL A 22 12.43 -49.07 44.44
N LEU A 23 13.71 -49.17 44.05
CA LEU A 23 14.18 -50.01 42.95
C LEU A 23 14.75 -51.36 43.42
N SER A 24 14.76 -51.62 44.72
CA SER A 24 15.44 -52.79 45.32
C SER A 24 14.78 -54.13 45.01
N ASP A 25 13.52 -54.11 44.58
CA ASP A 25 12.77 -55.30 44.13
C ASP A 25 13.12 -55.72 42.70
N GLY A 26 13.99 -54.99 42.00
CA GLY A 26 14.41 -55.31 40.64
C GLY A 26 13.39 -54.97 39.56
N GLU A 27 12.26 -54.35 39.90
CA GLU A 27 11.22 -54.02 38.92
C GLU A 27 11.52 -52.70 38.18
N PRO A 28 11.47 -52.67 36.83
CA PRO A 28 11.73 -51.44 36.07
C PRO A 28 10.69 -50.33 36.33
N ARG A 29 11.15 -49.15 36.75
CA ARG A 29 10.26 -48.01 37.04
C ARG A 29 10.63 -46.75 36.28
N THR A 30 9.61 -46.01 35.84
CA THR A 30 9.77 -44.66 35.30
C THR A 30 10.11 -43.67 36.40
N SER A 31 10.77 -42.55 36.04
CA SER A 31 11.02 -41.44 36.99
C SER A 31 9.73 -40.89 37.62
N ARG A 32 8.58 -41.06 36.97
CA ARG A 32 7.26 -40.71 37.48
C ARG A 32 6.78 -41.67 38.57
N GLN A 33 6.88 -42.98 38.35
CA GLN A 33 6.54 -43.99 39.37
C GLN A 33 7.45 -43.83 40.60
N ILE A 34 8.75 -43.61 40.38
CA ILE A 34 9.70 -43.34 41.47
C ILE A 34 9.29 -42.08 42.25
N LEU A 35 8.86 -41.03 41.56
CA LEU A 35 8.37 -39.81 42.22
C LEU A 35 7.13 -40.06 43.10
N MET A 36 6.17 -40.86 42.62
CA MET A 36 4.97 -41.20 43.39
C MET A 36 5.30 -42.05 44.61
N LEU A 37 6.20 -43.02 44.47
CA LEU A 37 6.57 -43.94 45.54
C LEU A 37 7.49 -43.31 46.60
N THR A 38 8.31 -42.33 46.22
CA THR A 38 9.26 -41.66 47.13
C THR A 38 8.73 -40.37 47.75
N ASN A 39 7.65 -39.80 47.21
CA ASN A 39 7.10 -38.48 47.56
C ASN A 39 8.15 -37.35 47.50
N LEU A 40 9.14 -37.48 46.62
CA LEU A 40 10.20 -36.48 46.41
C LEU A 40 9.82 -35.47 45.31
N SER A 41 10.43 -34.28 45.34
CA SER A 41 10.21 -33.28 44.28
C SER A 41 10.84 -33.70 42.95
N LYS A 42 10.23 -33.30 41.83
CA LYS A 42 10.72 -33.61 40.46
C LYS A 42 12.21 -33.31 40.26
N PRO A 43 12.75 -32.12 40.63
CA PRO A 43 14.17 -31.82 40.45
C PRO A 43 15.06 -32.75 41.27
N SER A 44 14.63 -33.12 42.47
CA SER A 44 15.37 -34.01 43.37
C SER A 44 15.47 -35.42 42.80
N VAL A 45 14.36 -35.97 42.31
CA VAL A 45 14.32 -37.31 41.69
C VAL A 45 15.18 -37.34 40.43
N TRP A 46 15.07 -36.36 39.53
CA TRP A 46 15.85 -36.32 38.29
C TRP A 46 17.35 -36.14 38.54
N GLY A 47 17.72 -35.24 39.45
CA GLY A 47 19.11 -35.02 39.83
C GLY A 47 19.72 -36.27 40.47
N ALA A 48 19.00 -36.91 41.39
CA ALA A 48 19.47 -38.12 42.06
C ALA A 48 19.54 -39.32 41.10
N LEU A 49 18.56 -39.53 40.21
CA LEU A 49 18.63 -40.59 39.19
C LEU A 49 19.80 -40.40 38.23
N LYS A 50 20.08 -39.17 37.80
CA LYS A 50 21.26 -38.87 36.96
C LYS A 50 22.56 -39.22 37.69
N ARG A 51 22.68 -38.89 38.97
CA ARG A 51 23.85 -39.28 39.79
C ARG A 51 23.94 -40.78 39.98
N CYS A 52 22.83 -41.44 40.29
CA CYS A 52 22.78 -42.89 40.45
C CYS A 52 23.20 -43.62 39.17
N TRP A 53 22.77 -43.13 38.00
CA TRP A 53 23.11 -43.71 36.71
C TRP A 53 24.59 -43.48 36.38
N LYS A 54 25.10 -42.26 36.58
CA LYS A 54 26.53 -41.94 36.40
C LYS A 54 27.45 -42.75 37.31
N ASN A 55 27.03 -42.99 38.55
CA ASN A 55 27.79 -43.74 39.54
C ASN A 55 27.58 -45.27 39.44
N GLY A 56 26.83 -45.74 38.42
CA GLY A 56 26.62 -47.16 38.17
C GLY A 56 25.63 -47.85 39.12
N TYR A 57 24.96 -47.14 40.02
CA TYR A 57 24.00 -47.72 40.97
C TYR A 57 22.67 -48.15 40.34
N VAL A 58 22.31 -47.57 39.20
CA VAL A 58 21.11 -47.93 38.43
C VAL A 58 21.46 -48.04 36.95
N LEU A 59 20.73 -48.89 36.23
CA LEU A 59 20.71 -48.90 34.77
C LEU A 59 19.48 -48.16 34.27
N ARG A 60 19.58 -47.50 33.12
CA ARG A 60 18.50 -46.76 32.48
C ARG A 60 18.14 -47.42 31.16
N SER A 61 16.86 -47.44 30.78
CA SER A 61 16.46 -47.89 29.45
C SER A 61 17.19 -47.10 28.36
N GLU A 62 17.59 -47.79 27.29
CA GLU A 62 18.24 -47.21 26.11
C GLU A 62 17.28 -46.25 25.40
N GLU A 63 16.01 -46.68 25.27
CA GLU A 63 14.93 -45.88 24.69
C GLU A 63 13.90 -45.43 25.74
N PRO A 64 13.27 -44.25 25.58
CA PRO A 64 12.19 -43.78 26.45
C PRO A 64 10.84 -44.41 26.06
N VAL A 65 9.98 -44.62 27.06
CA VAL A 65 8.58 -45.01 26.86
C VAL A 65 7.70 -43.76 26.82
N PHE A 66 6.81 -43.66 25.83
CA PHE A 66 5.94 -42.50 25.66
C PHE A 66 4.57 -42.72 26.29
N GLU A 67 4.18 -41.82 27.20
CA GLU A 67 2.86 -41.81 27.84
C GLU A 67 2.11 -40.53 27.45
N SER A 68 0.85 -40.67 27.01
CA SER A 68 -0.06 -39.53 26.77
C SER A 68 -0.70 -39.08 28.08
N PHE A 69 -0.57 -37.79 28.41
CA PHE A 69 -1.18 -37.20 29.61
C PHE A 69 -2.23 -36.16 29.26
N GLU A 70 -3.42 -36.30 29.83
CA GLU A 70 -4.48 -35.30 29.80
C GLU A 70 -4.41 -34.40 31.05
N LYS A 71 -4.18 -33.11 30.84
CA LYS A 71 -4.30 -32.09 31.90
C LYS A 71 -5.51 -31.22 31.63
N PHE A 72 -6.52 -31.31 32.48
CA PHE A 72 -7.62 -30.35 32.50
C PHE A 72 -7.11 -28.97 32.93
N ARG A 73 -7.33 -27.94 32.11
CA ARG A 73 -6.90 -26.55 32.34
C ARG A 73 -8.08 -25.58 32.49
N GLY A 74 -9.16 -26.05 33.12
CA GLY A 74 -10.36 -25.23 33.36
C GLY A 74 -11.00 -24.75 32.05
N ARG A 75 -11.31 -23.45 31.92
CA ARG A 75 -11.95 -22.85 30.72
C ARG A 75 -11.16 -23.01 29.41
N LYS A 76 -9.87 -23.37 29.47
CA LYS A 76 -9.03 -23.64 28.30
C LYS A 76 -9.10 -25.10 27.80
N GLY A 77 -9.99 -25.92 28.38
CA GLY A 77 -10.21 -27.31 27.99
C GLY A 77 -9.12 -28.28 28.48
N THR A 78 -9.10 -29.47 27.90
CA THR A 78 -8.14 -30.54 28.23
C THR A 78 -6.96 -30.51 27.27
N SER A 79 -5.75 -30.34 27.80
CA SER A 79 -4.51 -30.42 27.01
C SER A 79 -3.94 -31.84 27.05
N LYS A 80 -3.82 -32.52 25.90
CA LYS A 80 -3.08 -33.78 25.75
C LYS A 80 -1.59 -33.47 25.51
N ASN A 81 -0.71 -34.00 26.35
CA ASN A 81 0.74 -33.91 26.18
C ASN A 81 1.35 -35.32 26.24
N THR A 82 1.96 -35.78 25.15
CA THR A 82 2.76 -37.01 25.15
C THR A 82 4.13 -36.70 25.75
N ARG A 83 4.58 -37.48 26.74
CA ARG A 83 5.88 -37.33 27.39
C ARG A 83 6.64 -38.65 27.38
N GLY A 84 7.91 -38.60 27.01
CA GLY A 84 8.82 -39.73 27.12
C GLY A 84 9.39 -39.85 28.53
N TYR A 85 9.39 -41.05 29.09
CA TYR A 85 10.01 -41.40 30.37
C TYR A 85 10.96 -42.58 30.18
N TYR A 86 12.19 -42.44 30.63
CA TYR A 86 13.10 -43.57 30.78
C TYR A 86 12.72 -44.41 31.99
N ARG A 87 12.92 -45.73 31.88
CA ARG A 87 12.79 -46.68 32.99
C ARG A 87 14.16 -46.90 33.64
N TYR A 88 14.16 -47.19 34.93
CA TYR A 88 15.35 -47.42 35.74
C TYR A 88 15.21 -48.73 36.50
N ILE A 89 16.34 -49.41 36.70
CA ILE A 89 16.46 -50.61 37.52
C ILE A 89 17.74 -50.54 38.37
N ILE A 90 17.75 -51.18 39.54
CA ILE A 90 18.96 -51.29 40.36
C ILE A 90 20.04 -52.11 39.64
N ASN A 91 21.29 -51.65 39.72
CA ASN A 91 22.43 -52.39 39.17
C ASN A 91 23.06 -53.27 40.27
N SER A 92 22.50 -54.46 40.48
CA SER A 92 22.97 -55.42 41.48
C SER A 92 24.20 -56.22 41.06
N GLY A 93 24.77 -56.00 39.87
CA GLY A 93 25.91 -56.79 39.37
C GLY A 93 27.06 -55.97 38.81
N ASN A 94 27.00 -54.64 38.91
CA ASN A 94 27.88 -53.72 38.18
C ASN A 94 27.93 -54.07 36.67
N LEU A 95 26.76 -54.36 36.10
CA LEU A 95 26.60 -54.77 34.71
C LEU A 95 26.62 -53.55 33.80
N ASP A 96 27.14 -53.72 32.58
CA ASP A 96 27.09 -52.67 31.54
C ASP A 96 25.73 -52.60 30.86
N SER A 97 25.02 -53.73 30.74
CA SER A 97 23.65 -53.76 30.23
C SER A 97 22.87 -54.99 30.68
N VAL A 98 21.53 -54.89 30.67
CA VAL A 98 20.60 -56.01 30.90
C VAL A 98 19.34 -55.85 30.03
N ARG A 99 18.70 -56.96 29.64
CA ARG A 99 17.40 -56.95 28.95
C ARG A 99 16.30 -57.46 29.87
N ILE A 100 15.27 -56.65 30.08
CA ILE A 100 14.10 -56.97 30.92
C ILE A 100 12.86 -56.45 30.20
N ASP A 101 11.82 -57.27 30.12
CA ASP A 101 10.55 -56.95 29.43
C ASP A 101 10.71 -56.39 28.00
N GLY A 102 11.65 -56.95 27.24
CA GLY A 102 11.97 -56.51 25.88
C GLY A 102 12.71 -55.17 25.78
N ALA A 103 12.94 -54.46 26.89
CA ALA A 103 13.72 -53.23 26.93
C ALA A 103 15.18 -53.52 27.33
N LYS A 104 16.13 -52.89 26.62
CA LYS A 104 17.55 -52.90 26.99
C LYS A 104 17.82 -51.75 27.98
N PHE A 105 18.46 -52.07 29.09
CA PHE A 105 18.93 -51.13 30.09
C PHE A 105 20.45 -51.05 30.04
N VAL A 106 21.00 -49.85 30.11
CA VAL A 106 22.42 -49.57 29.86
C VAL A 106 23.03 -48.76 31.00
N SER A 107 24.32 -48.95 31.23
CA SER A 107 25.15 -48.12 32.09
C SER A 107 25.34 -46.71 31.47
N PHE A 108 25.92 -45.79 32.23
CA PHE A 108 26.10 -44.43 31.74
C PHE A 108 27.20 -44.35 30.68
N SER A 109 26.84 -43.83 29.50
CA SER A 109 27.76 -43.43 28.43
C SER A 109 27.29 -42.13 27.81
N GLU A 110 28.20 -41.31 27.30
CA GLU A 110 27.86 -40.03 26.63
C GLU A 110 27.02 -40.25 25.37
N GLU A 111 27.17 -41.41 24.70
CA GLU A 111 26.39 -41.79 23.53
C GLU A 111 24.89 -41.97 23.83
N HIS A 112 24.54 -42.20 25.10
CA HIS A 112 23.17 -42.36 25.57
C HIS A 112 22.56 -41.05 26.10
N LEU A 113 23.26 -39.91 25.97
CA LEU A 113 22.68 -38.60 26.25
C LEU A 113 21.78 -38.17 25.08
N ASP A 114 20.63 -37.56 25.38
CA ASP A 114 19.78 -36.93 24.35
C ASP A 114 20.63 -35.92 23.56
N SER A 115 20.48 -35.91 22.23
CA SER A 115 21.01 -34.90 21.30
C SER A 115 20.89 -33.44 21.77
N ARG A 116 19.94 -33.13 22.65
CA ARG A 116 19.75 -31.81 23.28
C ARG A 116 20.69 -31.53 24.44
N GLY A 117 21.19 -32.57 25.10
CA GLY A 117 22.12 -32.51 26.23
C GLY A 117 23.59 -32.77 25.87
N SER A 118 23.87 -33.23 24.65
CA SER A 118 25.24 -33.53 24.17
C SER A 118 25.95 -32.38 23.46
N LYS A 119 25.25 -31.29 23.10
CA LYS A 119 25.87 -30.14 22.43
C LYS A 119 26.62 -29.26 23.43
N LYS A 120 27.95 -29.20 23.32
CA LYS A 120 28.81 -28.24 24.06
C LYS A 120 28.43 -26.77 23.83
N THR A 121 27.89 -26.43 22.66
CA THR A 121 27.49 -25.07 22.29
C THR A 121 26.09 -25.06 21.68
N SER A 122 25.19 -24.24 22.21
CA SER A 122 23.83 -24.09 21.69
C SER A 122 23.81 -23.21 20.44
N LYS A 123 22.80 -23.38 19.59
CA LYS A 123 22.59 -22.52 18.41
C LYS A 123 22.45 -21.03 18.79
N ALA A 124 21.82 -20.75 19.93
CA ALA A 124 21.68 -19.39 20.44
C ALA A 124 23.04 -18.78 20.76
N GLN A 125 23.93 -19.54 21.44
CA GLN A 125 25.29 -19.08 21.72
C GLN A 125 26.09 -18.83 20.42
N LEU A 126 25.94 -19.68 19.40
CA LEU A 126 26.59 -19.47 18.12
C LEU A 126 26.15 -18.16 17.43
N ILE A 127 24.86 -17.84 17.49
CA ILE A 127 24.31 -16.60 16.91
C ILE A 127 24.78 -15.37 17.70
N MET A 128 24.75 -15.43 19.04
CA MET A 128 25.18 -14.30 19.87
C MET A 128 26.69 -14.05 19.73
N HIS A 129 27.51 -15.11 19.73
CA HIS A 129 28.96 -15.00 19.52
C HIS A 129 29.29 -14.41 18.16
N PHE A 130 28.57 -14.81 17.10
CA PHE A 130 28.74 -14.22 15.78
C PHE A 130 28.50 -12.70 15.81
N LEU A 131 27.44 -12.24 16.47
CA LEU A 131 27.11 -10.81 16.57
C LEU A 131 28.12 -10.04 17.42
N GLU A 132 28.60 -10.64 18.50
CA GLU A 132 29.59 -10.06 19.42
C GLU A 132 30.96 -9.92 18.74
N GLU A 133 31.45 -10.98 18.08
CA GLU A 133 32.71 -10.96 17.31
C GLU A 133 32.69 -9.96 16.17
N HIS A 134 31.51 -9.74 15.56
CA HIS A 134 31.32 -8.79 14.47
C HIS A 134 30.60 -7.53 14.93
N SER A 135 30.84 -7.12 16.18
CA SER A 135 30.21 -5.94 16.78
C SER A 135 30.43 -4.67 15.96
N ASN A 136 31.55 -4.51 15.25
CA ASN A 136 31.79 -3.32 14.41
C ASN A 136 30.95 -3.24 13.12
N SER A 137 29.98 -4.13 12.89
CA SER A 137 29.19 -4.17 11.66
C SER A 137 27.74 -4.62 11.88
N ALA A 138 26.91 -4.46 10.85
CA ALA A 138 25.53 -4.91 10.86
C ALA A 138 25.29 -5.94 9.74
N TYR A 139 24.51 -6.97 10.04
CA TYR A 139 24.29 -8.11 9.14
C TYR A 139 22.80 -8.42 9.00
N PHE A 140 22.37 -8.77 7.80
CA PHE A 140 21.03 -9.27 7.58
C PHE A 140 20.86 -10.66 8.21
N SER A 141 19.66 -10.95 8.70
CA SER A 141 19.36 -12.24 9.33
C SER A 141 19.57 -13.44 8.40
N THR A 142 19.49 -13.25 7.08
CA THR A 142 19.90 -14.26 6.08
C THR A 142 21.41 -14.45 6.02
N GLN A 143 22.21 -13.39 6.10
CA GLN A 143 23.67 -13.48 6.12
C GLN A 143 24.19 -14.20 7.36
N ILE A 144 23.58 -13.95 8.52
CA ILE A 144 23.93 -14.68 9.77
C ILE A 144 23.58 -16.16 9.65
N ARG A 145 22.44 -16.48 9.02
CA ARG A 145 22.09 -17.88 8.72
C ARG A 145 23.14 -18.51 7.81
N ASP A 146 23.48 -17.87 6.70
CA ASP A 146 24.42 -18.40 5.71
C ASP A 146 25.80 -18.63 6.30
N ALA A 147 26.27 -17.72 7.17
CA ALA A 147 27.53 -17.85 7.87
C ALA A 147 27.57 -18.98 8.92
N LEU A 148 26.41 -19.49 9.36
CA LEU A 148 26.29 -20.52 10.40
C LEU A 148 25.54 -21.77 9.91
N GLU A 149 25.37 -21.92 8.59
CA GLU A 149 24.63 -23.02 7.98
C GLU A 149 25.31 -24.38 8.24
N ASP A 150 26.64 -24.40 8.15
CA ASP A 150 27.51 -25.55 8.46
C ASP A 150 27.35 -26.04 9.91
N LYS A 151 27.07 -25.12 10.84
CA LYS A 151 26.77 -25.40 12.26
C LYS A 151 25.29 -25.71 12.51
N GLY A 152 24.50 -25.80 11.44
CA GLY A 152 23.10 -26.22 11.44
C GLY A 152 22.11 -25.16 11.91
N VAL A 153 22.46 -23.88 11.85
CA VAL A 153 21.57 -22.75 12.21
C VAL A 153 20.60 -22.45 11.06
N LYS A 154 19.30 -22.29 11.37
CA LYS A 154 18.26 -21.92 10.40
C LYS A 154 17.78 -20.48 10.64
N THR A 155 17.16 -19.84 9.65
CA THR A 155 16.58 -18.47 9.78
C THR A 155 15.65 -18.33 11.00
N ARG A 156 14.82 -19.36 11.26
CA ARG A 156 13.94 -19.38 12.43
C ARG A 156 14.69 -19.38 13.76
N ASP A 157 15.87 -19.99 13.78
CA ASP A 157 16.73 -20.06 14.96
C ASP A 157 17.36 -18.69 15.24
N VAL A 158 17.75 -17.95 14.18
CA VAL A 158 18.23 -16.56 14.27
C VAL A 158 17.18 -15.67 14.91
N MET A 159 15.99 -15.56 14.31
CA MET A 159 14.96 -14.64 14.82
C MET A 159 14.41 -15.06 16.20
N ALA A 160 14.32 -16.36 16.49
CA ALA A 160 13.93 -16.83 17.82
C ALA A 160 14.99 -16.49 18.90
N THR A 161 16.26 -16.43 18.51
CA THR A 161 17.35 -16.00 19.39
C THR A 161 17.32 -14.49 19.59
N ILE A 162 17.22 -13.71 18.50
CA ILE A 162 17.16 -12.24 18.59
C ILE A 162 16.00 -11.78 19.47
N ARG A 163 14.80 -12.38 19.34
CA ARG A 163 13.65 -12.05 20.20
C ARG A 163 13.85 -12.37 21.68
N ARG A 164 14.81 -13.24 22.01
CA ARG A 164 15.16 -13.62 23.39
C ARG A 164 16.22 -12.70 23.99
N TYR A 165 17.03 -12.06 23.13
CA TYR A 165 18.17 -11.21 23.50
C TYR A 165 18.05 -9.84 22.83
N ASP A 166 16.83 -9.30 22.74
CA ASP A 166 16.53 -8.04 22.08
C ASP A 166 17.14 -6.83 22.81
N GLU A 167 17.44 -6.97 24.10
CA GLU A 167 18.20 -5.98 24.88
C GLU A 167 19.68 -5.89 24.48
N LEU A 168 20.24 -6.94 23.86
CA LEU A 168 21.66 -7.03 23.46
C LEU A 168 21.88 -6.81 21.97
N VAL A 169 20.82 -6.79 21.17
CA VAL A 169 20.89 -6.74 19.70
C VAL A 169 19.94 -5.68 19.18
N TYR A 170 20.49 -4.73 18.43
CA TYR A 170 19.70 -3.75 17.70
C TYR A 170 19.11 -4.39 16.44
N VAL A 171 17.81 -4.20 16.24
CA VAL A 171 17.04 -4.79 15.14
C VAL A 171 16.42 -3.69 14.28
N ARG A 172 16.68 -3.73 12.98
CA ARG A 172 16.14 -2.77 12.01
C ARG A 172 15.44 -3.45 10.85
N GLY A 173 14.24 -2.97 10.53
CA GLY A 173 13.45 -3.30 9.35
C GLY A 173 12.80 -2.06 8.73
N TYR A 174 11.98 -2.23 7.69
CA TYR A 174 11.11 -1.16 7.19
C TYR A 174 10.15 -0.72 8.29
N ARG A 175 10.15 0.57 8.61
CA ARG A 175 9.21 1.14 9.57
C ARG A 175 7.88 1.41 8.87
N SER A 176 6.80 0.81 9.37
CA SER A 176 5.42 1.22 9.13
C SER A 176 4.84 1.77 10.43
N ASN A 177 3.75 2.54 10.37
CA ASN A 177 3.23 3.32 11.51
C ASN A 177 3.12 2.54 12.83
N ASP A 178 2.87 1.22 12.78
CA ASP A 178 2.74 0.39 13.99
C ASP A 178 3.65 -0.86 14.05
N ARG A 179 4.43 -1.17 12.99
CA ARG A 179 5.25 -2.39 12.93
C ARG A 179 6.53 -2.21 12.11
N GLN A 180 7.59 -2.90 12.52
CA GLN A 180 8.74 -3.15 11.65
C GLN A 180 8.54 -4.41 10.81
N THR A 181 8.70 -4.31 9.49
CA THR A 181 8.74 -5.46 8.57
C THR A 181 10.17 -5.70 8.10
N PRO A 182 10.58 -6.96 7.89
CA PRO A 182 11.94 -7.26 7.44
C PRO A 182 12.20 -6.70 6.03
N PHE A 183 13.48 -6.45 5.71
CA PHE A 183 13.91 -6.27 4.33
C PHE A 183 13.75 -7.57 3.53
N ARG A 184 13.96 -7.55 2.21
CA ARG A 184 13.92 -8.75 1.37
C ARG A 184 14.88 -9.84 1.88
N GLU A 185 16.02 -9.42 2.42
CA GLU A 185 17.08 -10.24 2.98
C GLU A 185 16.93 -10.49 4.49
N GLY A 186 15.81 -10.07 5.09
CA GLY A 186 15.55 -10.22 6.51
C GLY A 186 15.77 -8.94 7.32
N PHE A 187 15.79 -9.07 8.64
CA PHE A 187 16.08 -7.93 9.53
C PHE A 187 17.57 -7.65 9.54
N LEU A 188 17.95 -6.38 9.66
CA LEU A 188 19.32 -5.97 9.85
C LEU A 188 19.62 -5.96 11.35
N LEU A 189 20.68 -6.64 11.75
CA LEU A 189 21.00 -6.99 13.14
C LEU A 189 22.43 -6.53 13.48
N THR A 190 22.62 -5.93 14.64
CA THR A 190 23.96 -5.56 15.15
C THR A 190 24.01 -5.59 16.67
N TRP A 191 25.20 -5.83 17.23
CA TRP A 191 25.42 -5.94 18.67
C TRP A 191 25.34 -4.58 19.37
N ILE A 192 24.68 -4.53 20.53
CA ILE A 192 24.67 -3.35 21.39
C ILE A 192 25.79 -3.50 22.41
N ASP A 193 26.77 -2.60 22.34
CA ASP A 193 27.85 -2.56 23.31
C ASP A 193 27.32 -2.21 24.71
N GLN A 194 27.51 -3.13 25.66
CA GLN A 194 27.02 -3.01 27.02
C GLN A 194 27.96 -2.21 27.92
N GLU A 195 29.20 -1.94 27.48
CA GLU A 195 30.16 -1.14 28.24
C GLU A 195 29.92 0.37 28.07
N LYS A 196 29.10 0.75 27.08
CA LYS A 196 28.75 2.14 26.78
C LYS A 196 27.37 2.52 27.35
N PRO A 197 27.14 3.82 27.61
CA PRO A 197 25.80 4.33 27.86
C PRO A 197 24.85 3.92 26.73
N ARG A 198 23.66 3.46 27.10
CA ARG A 198 22.70 2.84 26.17
C ARG A 198 22.34 3.73 24.98
N GLU A 199 22.25 5.04 25.20
CA GLU A 199 21.96 6.03 24.16
C GLU A 199 23.05 6.04 23.08
N ILE A 200 24.32 6.15 23.49
CA ILE A 200 25.49 6.12 22.61
C ILE A 200 25.59 4.78 21.87
N ALA A 201 25.36 3.67 22.56
CA ALA A 201 25.41 2.34 21.95
C ALA A 201 24.31 2.14 20.87
N ILE A 202 23.15 2.76 21.04
CA ILE A 202 22.07 2.76 20.06
C ILE A 202 22.39 3.65 18.87
N GLU A 203 22.96 4.85 19.08
CA GLU A 203 23.40 5.73 18.00
C GLU A 203 24.44 5.05 17.10
N GLU A 204 25.47 4.45 17.70
CA GLU A 204 26.49 3.68 16.96
C GLU A 204 25.88 2.46 16.24
N ALA A 205 24.85 1.83 16.80
CA ALA A 205 24.11 0.76 16.13
C ALA A 205 23.34 1.27 14.91
N ILE A 206 22.72 2.46 15.01
CA ILE A 206 22.04 3.10 13.90
C ILE A 206 23.04 3.40 12.78
N GLU A 207 24.19 4.02 13.09
CA GLU A 207 25.23 4.33 12.11
C GLU A 207 25.77 3.09 11.38
N ARG A 208 26.05 2.00 12.11
CA ARG A 208 26.46 0.71 11.52
C ARG A 208 25.41 0.17 10.56
N THR A 209 24.13 0.30 10.91
CA THR A 209 23.03 -0.12 10.04
C THR A 209 22.83 0.80 8.83
N ASP A 210 23.05 2.10 8.97
CA ASP A 210 23.02 3.05 7.84
C ASP A 210 24.16 2.79 6.86
N LYS A 211 25.37 2.54 7.36
CA LYS A 211 26.52 2.16 6.53
C LYS A 211 26.25 0.87 5.74
N ALA A 212 25.70 -0.16 6.38
CA ALA A 212 25.34 -1.41 5.72
C ALA A 212 24.24 -1.24 4.65
N LEU A 213 23.36 -0.24 4.79
CA LEU A 213 22.35 0.10 3.79
C LEU A 213 22.94 0.96 2.66
N LEU A 214 23.86 1.87 2.97
CA LEU A 214 24.57 2.71 1.99
C LEU A 214 25.50 1.89 1.09
N ASP A 215 26.23 0.91 1.63
CA ASP A 215 27.09 0.02 0.82
C ASP A 215 26.28 -0.86 -0.16
N ARG A 216 24.96 -1.00 0.06
CA ARG A 216 24.01 -1.67 -0.85
C ARG A 216 23.13 -0.71 -1.67
N SER A 217 23.26 0.60 -1.49
CA SER A 217 22.43 1.63 -2.14
C SER A 217 22.49 1.61 -3.67
N SER A 218 23.41 0.86 -4.26
CA SER A 218 23.54 0.60 -5.69
C SER A 218 22.58 -0.46 -6.27
N THR A 219 21.65 -1.03 -5.49
CA THR A 219 20.76 -2.12 -5.98
C THR A 219 19.29 -2.09 -5.54
N ASN A 220 18.79 -1.06 -4.82
CA ASN A 220 17.38 -0.99 -4.42
C ASN A 220 16.60 0.11 -5.16
N PRO A 221 15.70 -0.25 -6.09
CA PRO A 221 14.93 0.70 -6.91
C PRO A 221 14.12 1.70 -6.08
N VAL A 222 13.68 1.35 -4.87
CA VAL A 222 12.90 2.27 -4.03
C VAL A 222 13.77 3.34 -3.40
N ILE A 223 15.01 3.01 -3.03
CA ILE A 223 15.95 3.97 -2.45
C ILE A 223 16.52 4.87 -3.54
N GLU A 224 16.81 4.33 -4.72
CA GLU A 224 17.19 5.12 -5.90
C GLU A 224 16.14 6.20 -6.23
N ARG A 225 14.85 5.86 -6.21
CA ARG A 225 13.76 6.82 -6.40
C ARG A 225 13.74 7.91 -5.34
N VAL A 226 14.04 7.56 -4.09
CA VAL A 226 14.08 8.52 -2.97
C VAL A 226 15.25 9.49 -3.10
N HIS A 227 16.43 9.01 -3.50
CA HIS A 227 17.57 9.87 -3.84
C HIS A 227 17.25 10.76 -5.05
N ALA A 228 16.66 10.20 -6.11
CA ALA A 228 16.29 10.96 -7.30
C ALA A 228 15.28 12.09 -6.99
N VAL A 229 14.31 11.84 -6.10
CA VAL A 229 13.40 12.88 -5.60
C VAL A 229 14.18 13.99 -4.88
N ARG A 230 15.07 13.63 -3.93
CA ARG A 230 15.87 14.61 -3.19
C ARG A 230 16.72 15.45 -4.14
N ASP A 231 17.45 14.81 -5.04
CA ASP A 231 18.36 15.47 -5.97
C ASP A 231 17.61 16.43 -6.88
N ARG A 232 16.40 16.06 -7.34
CA ARG A 232 15.57 16.95 -8.15
C ARG A 232 15.09 18.15 -7.34
N VAL A 233 14.58 17.95 -6.13
CA VAL A 233 14.13 19.06 -5.27
C VAL A 233 15.28 20.00 -4.92
N LEU A 234 16.46 19.48 -4.62
CA LEU A 234 17.67 20.27 -4.37
C LEU A 234 18.07 21.07 -5.62
N ALA A 235 18.09 20.44 -6.79
CA ALA A 235 18.43 21.10 -8.05
C ALA A 235 17.48 22.25 -8.38
N SER A 236 16.16 22.06 -8.26
CA SER A 236 15.19 23.14 -8.52
C SER A 236 15.23 24.23 -7.46
N SER A 237 15.50 23.88 -6.20
CA SER A 237 15.64 24.89 -5.14
C SER A 237 16.86 25.79 -5.40
N LYS A 238 17.97 25.25 -5.92
CA LYS A 238 19.11 26.07 -6.38
C LYS A 238 18.76 26.99 -7.55
N LEU A 239 17.75 26.64 -8.34
CA LEU A 239 17.20 27.48 -9.41
C LEU A 239 16.09 28.43 -8.93
N ARG A 240 15.85 28.51 -7.61
CA ARG A 240 14.80 29.34 -7.00
C ARG A 240 13.39 28.92 -7.40
N GLU A 241 13.17 27.63 -7.63
CA GLU A 241 11.87 27.07 -8.01
C GLU A 241 11.32 26.06 -7.00
N LEU A 242 9.99 26.03 -6.87
CA LEU A 242 9.27 24.99 -6.14
C LEU A 242 8.85 23.86 -7.10
N ILE A 243 9.00 22.60 -6.67
CA ILE A 243 8.59 21.44 -7.45
C ILE A 243 7.24 20.89 -6.99
N GLY A 244 6.31 20.65 -7.93
CA GLY A 244 5.04 19.99 -7.63
C GLY A 244 5.09 18.46 -7.81
N MET A 245 4.16 17.76 -7.16
CA MET A 245 4.05 16.30 -7.20
C MET A 245 4.00 15.72 -8.62
N SER A 246 3.21 16.34 -9.50
CA SER A 246 3.06 15.89 -10.89
C SER A 246 4.35 16.04 -11.71
N TYR A 247 5.22 16.99 -11.35
CA TYR A 247 6.50 17.16 -12.02
C TYR A 247 7.43 15.99 -11.67
N LEU A 248 7.57 15.67 -10.37
CA LEU A 248 8.38 14.53 -9.90
C LEU A 248 7.89 13.22 -10.52
N GLN A 249 6.58 13.02 -10.59
CA GLN A 249 6.00 11.83 -11.20
C GLN A 249 6.42 11.66 -12.68
N ASN A 250 6.25 12.72 -13.49
CA ASN A 250 6.53 12.65 -14.92
C ASN A 250 8.03 12.55 -15.20
N GLU A 251 8.83 13.34 -14.49
CA GLU A 251 10.27 13.43 -14.70
C GLU A 251 10.98 12.11 -14.34
N LEU A 252 10.53 11.47 -13.26
CA LEU A 252 11.09 10.21 -12.79
C LEU A 252 10.40 8.98 -13.42
N GLY A 253 9.42 9.19 -14.31
CA GLY A 253 8.68 8.11 -14.97
C GLY A 253 7.91 7.20 -14.01
N LEU A 254 7.45 7.75 -12.88
CA LEU A 254 6.83 6.99 -11.79
C LEU A 254 5.30 6.93 -11.93
N THR A 255 4.70 5.87 -11.39
CA THR A 255 3.25 5.87 -11.13
C THR A 255 2.91 6.83 -9.99
N GLU A 256 1.65 7.23 -9.89
CA GLU A 256 1.17 8.13 -8.82
C GLU A 256 1.53 7.58 -7.43
N TYR A 257 1.26 6.30 -7.20
CA TYR A 257 1.57 5.60 -5.95
C TYR A 257 3.08 5.50 -5.66
N GLU A 258 3.90 5.25 -6.67
CA GLU A 258 5.36 5.17 -6.49
C GLU A 258 5.98 6.53 -6.18
N ALA A 259 5.49 7.59 -6.84
CA ALA A 259 5.93 8.94 -6.58
C ALA A 259 5.54 9.37 -5.15
N GLU A 260 4.31 9.08 -4.71
CA GLU A 260 3.81 9.40 -3.36
C GLU A 260 4.68 8.75 -2.29
N ASN A 261 4.92 7.43 -2.43
CA ASN A 261 5.79 6.71 -1.52
C ASN A 261 7.23 7.24 -1.54
N ALA A 262 7.78 7.57 -2.72
CA ALA A 262 9.16 8.08 -2.81
C ALA A 262 9.30 9.45 -2.14
N VAL A 263 8.34 10.34 -2.34
CA VAL A 263 8.32 11.68 -1.73
C VAL A 263 8.14 11.61 -0.22
N ASP A 264 7.17 10.84 0.26
CA ASP A 264 6.94 10.72 1.70
C ASP A 264 8.16 10.13 2.41
N ARG A 265 8.84 9.16 1.79
CA ARG A 265 10.09 8.60 2.31
C ARG A 265 11.25 9.59 2.22
N ALA A 266 11.33 10.39 1.15
CA ALA A 266 12.35 11.43 1.03
C ALA A 266 12.21 12.47 2.14
N LEU A 267 10.98 12.95 2.41
CA LEU A 267 10.71 13.89 3.50
C LEU A 267 11.03 13.30 4.89
N GLN A 268 10.89 11.98 5.07
CA GLN A 268 11.28 11.30 6.31
C GLN A 268 12.79 11.14 6.47
N LEU A 269 13.52 10.88 5.38
CA LEU A 269 14.96 10.61 5.39
C LEU A 269 15.82 11.88 5.29
N TYR A 270 15.29 12.95 4.72
CA TYR A 270 15.99 14.20 4.43
C TYR A 270 15.28 15.38 5.11
N PRO A 271 15.69 15.74 6.35
CA PRO A 271 15.07 16.82 7.11
C PRO A 271 15.20 18.21 6.46
N ASP A 272 16.18 18.35 5.56
CA ASP A 272 16.48 19.50 4.72
C ASP A 272 15.47 19.69 3.58
N LEU A 273 14.59 18.71 3.32
CA LEU A 273 13.45 18.85 2.42
C LEU A 273 12.20 19.33 3.19
N ARG A 274 11.50 20.28 2.59
CA ARG A 274 10.29 20.89 3.15
C ARG A 274 9.12 20.77 2.17
N GLU A 275 7.92 20.64 2.71
CA GLU A 275 6.65 20.68 1.96
C GLU A 275 5.91 21.99 2.25
N THR A 276 5.39 22.64 1.21
CA THR A 276 4.44 23.75 1.33
C THR A 276 3.19 23.48 0.49
N LYS A 277 2.05 24.02 0.93
CA LYS A 277 0.77 23.89 0.24
C LYS A 277 0.33 25.22 -0.33
N LEU A 278 0.42 25.37 -1.66
CA LEU A 278 -0.11 26.53 -2.35
C LEU A 278 -1.65 26.43 -2.41
N PHE A 279 -2.34 27.50 -2.03
CA PHE A 279 -3.81 27.53 -1.85
C PHE A 279 -4.39 26.42 -0.97
N GLY A 280 -3.59 25.87 -0.04
CA GLY A 280 -4.03 24.81 0.87
C GLY A 280 -4.28 23.43 0.23
N ALA A 281 -4.11 23.30 -1.09
CA ALA A 281 -4.46 22.09 -1.84
C ALA A 281 -3.31 21.53 -2.69
N TYR A 282 -2.40 22.37 -3.20
CA TYR A 282 -1.35 21.94 -4.10
C TYR A 282 -0.03 21.74 -3.34
N ARG A 283 0.42 20.49 -3.24
CA ARG A 283 1.69 20.14 -2.58
C ARG A 283 2.88 20.50 -3.46
N TYR A 284 3.78 21.30 -2.91
CA TYR A 284 5.05 21.67 -3.51
C TYR A 284 6.19 21.41 -2.53
N PHE A 285 7.35 21.06 -3.07
CA PHE A 285 8.53 20.64 -2.31
C PHE A 285 9.71 21.55 -2.64
N TYR A 286 10.51 21.85 -1.62
CA TYR A 286 11.71 22.68 -1.71
C TYR A 286 12.75 22.24 -0.68
N HIS A 287 13.99 22.68 -0.88
CA HIS A 287 15.11 22.44 0.01
C HIS A 287 15.33 23.66 0.91
N GLU A 288 15.73 23.44 2.18
CA GLU A 288 15.95 24.48 3.20
C GLU A 288 17.05 25.50 2.83
N ALA A 289 17.90 25.15 1.87
CA ALA A 289 18.89 26.09 1.30
C ALA A 289 18.27 27.29 0.55
N LEU A 290 16.96 27.28 0.29
CA LEU A 290 16.25 28.41 -0.31
C LEU A 290 15.99 29.47 0.77
N SER A 291 16.49 30.70 0.57
CA SER A 291 16.28 31.80 1.51
C SER A 291 14.79 32.18 1.61
N GLU A 292 14.38 32.81 2.72
CA GLU A 292 12.98 33.19 2.94
C GLU A 292 12.45 34.17 1.87
N GLU A 293 13.28 35.11 1.43
CA GLU A 293 12.95 36.05 0.34
C GLU A 293 12.76 35.31 -1.00
N GLU A 294 13.68 34.40 -1.35
CA GLU A 294 13.58 33.60 -2.58
C GLU A 294 12.40 32.63 -2.53
N PHE A 295 12.11 32.04 -1.36
CA PHE A 295 10.96 31.19 -1.14
C PHE A 295 9.65 31.94 -1.36
N ASN A 296 9.49 33.13 -0.75
CA ASN A 296 8.29 33.94 -0.91
C ASN A 296 8.08 34.38 -2.37
N ALA A 297 9.15 34.76 -3.07
CA ALA A 297 9.09 35.07 -4.50
C ALA A 297 8.69 33.85 -5.35
N ALA A 298 9.23 32.66 -5.05
CA ALA A 298 8.90 31.42 -5.74
C ALA A 298 7.45 30.99 -5.48
N VAL A 299 6.95 31.17 -4.25
CA VAL A 299 5.54 30.98 -3.87
C VAL A 299 4.65 31.91 -4.69
N GLU A 300 4.91 33.21 -4.70
CA GLU A 300 4.09 34.18 -5.45
C GLU A 300 4.08 33.88 -6.95
N MET A 301 5.24 33.55 -7.52
CA MET A 301 5.36 33.17 -8.93
C MET A 301 4.55 31.90 -9.24
N LYS A 302 4.65 30.86 -8.42
CA LYS A 302 3.90 29.61 -8.61
C LYS A 302 2.41 29.79 -8.34
N GLU A 303 2.01 30.60 -7.37
CA GLU A 303 0.61 30.94 -7.13
C GLU A 303 0.00 31.67 -8.32
N ASN A 304 0.69 32.68 -8.86
CA ASN A 304 0.28 33.38 -10.06
C ASN A 304 0.20 32.43 -11.25
N TYR A 305 1.18 31.53 -11.42
CA TYR A 305 1.15 30.49 -12.45
C TYR A 305 -0.06 29.56 -12.30
N ILE A 306 -0.35 29.07 -11.09
CA ILE A 306 -1.49 28.19 -10.81
C ILE A 306 -2.80 28.92 -11.09
N ARG A 307 -2.97 30.16 -10.60
CA ARG A 307 -4.15 31.00 -10.89
C ARG A 307 -4.37 31.14 -12.39
N LYS A 308 -3.28 31.32 -13.14
CA LYS A 308 -3.28 31.50 -14.60
C LYS A 308 -3.57 30.21 -15.37
N VAL A 309 -2.94 29.08 -15.03
CA VAL A 309 -3.11 27.79 -15.70
C VAL A 309 -4.44 27.12 -15.35
N LYS A 310 -4.83 27.15 -14.07
CA LYS A 310 -6.16 26.67 -13.65
C LYS A 310 -7.26 27.60 -14.14
N GLY A 311 -7.02 28.92 -14.17
CA GLY A 311 -7.92 29.88 -14.80
C GLY A 311 -8.15 29.59 -16.29
N ARG A 312 -7.10 29.30 -17.05
CA ARG A 312 -7.19 28.85 -18.45
C ARG A 312 -7.99 27.55 -18.60
N ALA A 313 -7.63 26.51 -17.85
CA ALA A 313 -8.28 25.20 -17.97
C ALA A 313 -9.77 25.28 -17.58
N ASN A 314 -10.09 26.04 -16.53
CA ASN A 314 -11.47 26.29 -16.13
C ASN A 314 -12.22 27.10 -17.19
N ARG A 315 -11.62 28.17 -17.72
CA ARG A 315 -12.24 28.97 -18.79
C ARG A 315 -12.53 28.14 -20.03
N ILE A 316 -11.55 27.38 -20.52
CA ILE A 316 -11.74 26.52 -21.69
C ILE A 316 -12.76 25.41 -21.37
N GLY A 317 -12.78 24.91 -20.14
CA GLY A 317 -13.79 23.97 -19.64
C GLY A 317 -15.20 24.54 -19.72
N HIS A 318 -15.43 25.73 -19.16
CA HIS A 318 -16.71 26.43 -19.23
C HIS A 318 -17.07 26.74 -20.69
N ASN A 319 -16.13 27.28 -21.47
CA ASN A 319 -16.29 27.52 -22.90
C ASN A 319 -16.65 26.26 -23.70
N TRP A 320 -16.24 25.09 -23.23
CA TRP A 320 -16.61 23.82 -23.84
C TRP A 320 -18.07 23.49 -23.57
N GLU A 321 -18.62 23.75 -22.38
CA GLU A 321 -20.04 23.54 -22.05
C GLU A 321 -20.95 24.27 -23.06
N ALA A 322 -20.58 25.49 -23.44
CA ALA A 322 -21.32 26.29 -24.42
C ALA A 322 -21.42 25.66 -25.83
N VAL A 323 -20.48 24.77 -26.21
CA VAL A 323 -20.48 24.17 -27.55
C VAL A 323 -21.58 23.11 -27.70
N PRO A 324 -21.61 22.00 -26.93
CA PRO A 324 -22.70 21.04 -26.99
C PRO A 324 -24.06 21.71 -26.77
N GLU A 325 -24.13 22.65 -25.83
CA GLU A 325 -25.35 23.41 -25.56
C GLU A 325 -25.87 24.13 -26.80
N TRP A 326 -25.02 24.90 -27.49
CA TRP A 326 -25.46 25.63 -28.68
C TRP A 326 -25.96 24.67 -29.77
N PHE A 327 -25.27 23.54 -29.99
CA PHE A 327 -25.72 22.55 -30.98
C PHE A 327 -27.03 21.89 -30.58
N ILE A 328 -27.19 21.52 -29.31
CA ILE A 328 -28.43 20.91 -28.81
C ILE A 328 -29.57 21.92 -28.90
N ASP A 329 -29.39 23.15 -28.42
CA ASP A 329 -30.40 24.21 -28.47
C ASP A 329 -30.81 24.53 -29.92
N THR A 330 -29.86 24.50 -30.87
CA THR A 330 -30.10 24.86 -32.28
C THR A 330 -30.76 23.74 -33.08
N PHE A 331 -30.35 22.49 -32.89
CA PHE A 331 -30.79 21.36 -33.73
C PHE A 331 -31.90 20.50 -33.12
N THR A 332 -32.22 20.67 -31.84
CA THR A 332 -33.26 19.87 -31.17
C THR A 332 -34.61 20.59 -31.22
N THR A 333 -35.24 20.59 -32.40
CA THR A 333 -36.54 21.23 -32.62
C THR A 333 -37.64 20.54 -31.81
N GLY A 334 -38.47 21.33 -31.10
CA GLY A 334 -39.58 20.80 -30.30
C GLY A 334 -39.17 20.25 -28.93
N ALA A 335 -37.91 20.42 -28.51
CA ALA A 335 -37.46 20.03 -27.18
C ALA A 335 -37.96 20.99 -26.09
N LYS A 336 -38.34 20.44 -24.94
CA LYS A 336 -38.64 21.20 -23.73
C LYS A 336 -37.44 21.15 -22.79
N PHE A 337 -36.74 22.28 -22.66
CA PHE A 337 -35.61 22.42 -21.75
C PHE A 337 -36.08 22.68 -20.32
N TRP A 338 -35.48 21.99 -19.36
CA TRP A 338 -35.72 22.22 -17.94
C TRP A 338 -35.02 23.50 -17.50
N THR A 339 -35.62 24.20 -16.53
CA THR A 339 -34.99 25.33 -15.84
C THR A 339 -35.25 25.24 -14.34
N GLN A 340 -34.31 25.73 -13.55
CA GLN A 340 -34.34 25.74 -12.09
C GLN A 340 -33.90 27.11 -11.58
N LYS A 341 -34.60 27.62 -10.57
CA LYS A 341 -34.19 28.84 -9.86
C LYS A 341 -33.14 28.50 -8.81
N HIS A 342 -31.97 29.10 -8.92
CA HIS A 342 -30.87 28.93 -7.98
C HIS A 342 -30.87 30.04 -6.93
N ARG A 343 -30.23 29.80 -5.78
CA ARG A 343 -30.05 30.84 -4.75
C ARG A 343 -28.97 31.82 -5.21
N GLY A 344 -29.38 32.83 -5.97
CA GLY A 344 -28.54 33.91 -6.53
C GLY A 344 -28.34 33.80 -8.04
N ASP A 345 -27.98 34.91 -8.68
CA ASP A 345 -27.85 35.05 -10.15
C ASP A 345 -26.51 34.54 -10.72
N ARG A 346 -25.76 33.71 -9.98
CA ARG A 346 -24.43 33.24 -10.41
C ARG A 346 -24.45 31.96 -11.24
N MET A 347 -25.53 31.19 -11.21
CA MET A 347 -25.65 29.90 -11.91
C MET A 347 -26.71 30.00 -13.01
N ASP A 348 -26.39 29.47 -14.19
CA ASP A 348 -27.33 29.40 -15.31
C ASP A 348 -28.60 28.64 -14.86
N PRO A 349 -29.82 29.22 -15.00
CA PRO A 349 -31.07 28.53 -14.69
C PRO A 349 -31.27 27.21 -15.43
N ARG A 350 -30.58 26.98 -16.54
CA ARG A 350 -30.64 25.72 -17.31
C ARG A 350 -29.73 24.63 -16.76
N ARG A 351 -28.79 24.97 -15.86
CA ARG A 351 -28.00 23.99 -15.09
C ARG A 351 -28.89 23.40 -14.00
N ILE A 352 -29.02 22.08 -13.97
CA ILE A 352 -29.99 21.40 -13.11
C ILE A 352 -29.27 20.73 -11.95
N THR A 353 -29.61 21.14 -10.74
CA THR A 353 -29.23 20.43 -9.52
C THR A 353 -30.21 19.29 -9.27
N ILE A 354 -29.67 18.07 -9.24
CA ILE A 354 -30.41 16.82 -8.94
C ILE A 354 -30.07 16.29 -7.56
N HIS A 355 -31.01 15.59 -6.95
CA HIS A 355 -30.91 15.09 -5.59
C HIS A 355 -30.50 13.62 -5.56
N LEU A 356 -29.38 13.34 -4.91
CA LEU A 356 -28.86 11.99 -4.74
C LEU A 356 -29.48 11.32 -3.51
N ILE A 357 -29.82 10.04 -3.66
CA ILE A 357 -30.36 9.22 -2.57
C ILE A 357 -29.24 8.61 -1.73
N LYS A 358 -28.04 8.48 -2.33
CA LYS A 358 -26.80 8.13 -1.64
C LYS A 358 -25.61 8.87 -2.26
N PRO A 359 -24.47 8.98 -1.56
CA PRO A 359 -23.28 9.60 -2.12
C PRO A 359 -22.77 8.90 -3.39
N VAL A 360 -22.35 9.68 -4.39
CA VAL A 360 -21.72 9.22 -5.64
C VAL A 360 -20.44 10.02 -5.86
N GLY A 361 -19.30 9.33 -5.93
CA GLY A 361 -17.98 9.97 -5.97
C GLY A 361 -17.80 10.91 -4.77
N ASN A 362 -17.42 12.16 -5.04
CA ASN A 362 -17.25 13.21 -4.02
C ASN A 362 -18.56 13.95 -3.67
N ARG A 363 -19.69 13.57 -4.28
CA ARG A 363 -20.98 14.25 -4.14
C ARG A 363 -21.80 13.58 -3.05
N ARG A 364 -22.16 14.32 -1.99
CA ARG A 364 -22.86 13.76 -0.81
C ARG A 364 -24.38 13.66 -0.97
N ARG A 365 -25.02 14.75 -1.40
CA ARG A 365 -26.49 14.88 -1.43
C ARG A 365 -27.06 15.38 -2.75
N ASN A 366 -26.30 16.18 -3.49
CA ASN A 366 -26.73 16.75 -4.76
C ASN A 366 -25.63 16.55 -5.80
N ALA A 367 -26.04 16.46 -7.06
CA ALA A 367 -25.17 16.58 -8.22
C ALA A 367 -25.71 17.68 -9.15
N GLU A 368 -24.85 18.21 -10.00
CA GLU A 368 -25.24 19.18 -11.02
C GLU A 368 -25.02 18.54 -12.38
N VAL A 369 -25.97 18.74 -13.28
CA VAL A 369 -25.90 18.35 -14.69
C VAL A 369 -26.07 19.60 -15.54
N ASP A 370 -25.43 19.62 -16.70
CA ASP A 370 -25.27 20.86 -17.48
C ASP A 370 -26.58 21.27 -18.15
N ARG A 371 -27.29 20.31 -18.76
CA ARG A 371 -28.64 20.52 -19.32
C ARG A 371 -29.52 19.30 -19.14
N VAL A 372 -30.83 19.54 -19.10
CA VAL A 372 -31.86 18.50 -19.20
C VAL A 372 -32.93 18.98 -20.19
N TRP A 373 -33.31 18.11 -21.13
CA TRP A 373 -34.40 18.41 -22.05
C TRP A 373 -35.24 17.17 -22.37
N GLU A 374 -36.48 17.40 -22.75
CA GLU A 374 -37.43 16.36 -23.13
C GLU A 374 -37.78 16.49 -24.61
N VAL A 375 -37.78 15.37 -25.33
CA VAL A 375 -38.25 15.28 -26.71
C VAL A 375 -39.40 14.29 -26.76
N THR A 376 -40.52 14.68 -27.37
CA THR A 376 -41.68 13.82 -27.58
C THR A 376 -41.69 13.34 -29.03
N PRO A 377 -41.34 12.07 -29.32
CA PRO A 377 -41.17 11.59 -30.71
C PRO A 377 -42.48 11.57 -31.51
N GLY A 378 -43.63 11.57 -30.84
CA GLY A 378 -44.95 11.57 -31.45
C GLY A 378 -46.05 11.71 -30.40
N VAL A 379 -47.28 11.99 -30.84
CA VAL A 379 -48.42 12.35 -29.96
C VAL A 379 -48.75 11.29 -28.90
N PHE A 380 -48.48 10.02 -29.19
CA PHE A 380 -48.76 8.90 -28.29
C PHE A 380 -47.51 8.33 -27.60
N ALA A 381 -46.32 8.88 -27.89
CA ALA A 381 -45.08 8.40 -27.30
C ALA A 381 -44.80 9.11 -25.96
N GLN A 382 -44.26 8.36 -25.00
CA GLN A 382 -43.75 8.98 -23.78
C GLN A 382 -42.56 9.91 -24.12
N PRO A 383 -42.43 11.06 -23.46
CA PRO A 383 -41.27 11.93 -23.62
C PRO A 383 -39.97 11.19 -23.29
N ILE A 384 -38.95 11.39 -24.11
CA ILE A 384 -37.58 10.93 -23.85
C ILE A 384 -36.85 12.09 -23.19
N THR A 385 -36.34 11.87 -21.98
CA THR A 385 -35.54 12.84 -21.25
C THR A 385 -34.06 12.61 -21.53
N TYR A 386 -33.37 13.65 -21.97
CA TYR A 386 -31.92 13.65 -22.16
C TYR A 386 -31.26 14.47 -21.06
N VAL A 387 -30.17 13.94 -20.52
CA VAL A 387 -29.38 14.59 -19.47
C VAL A 387 -27.95 14.75 -19.96
N LEU A 388 -27.44 15.99 -19.98
CA LEU A 388 -26.11 16.30 -20.50
C LEU A 388 -25.10 16.52 -19.37
N GLU A 389 -23.93 15.90 -19.52
CA GLU A 389 -22.70 16.27 -18.83
C GLU A 389 -21.59 16.56 -19.85
N CYS A 390 -20.88 17.68 -19.65
CA CYS A 390 -19.82 18.21 -20.49
C CYS A 390 -18.49 18.07 -19.77
N LYS A 391 -17.47 17.60 -20.49
CA LYS A 391 -16.11 17.53 -19.95
C LYS A 391 -15.06 17.95 -20.97
N TRP A 392 -14.30 18.97 -20.61
CA TRP A 392 -13.07 19.31 -21.32
C TRP A 392 -11.90 18.41 -20.86
N GLY A 393 -11.19 17.82 -21.82
CA GLY A 393 -10.02 16.99 -21.60
C GLY A 393 -10.22 15.55 -22.09
N LEU A 394 -9.32 14.66 -21.67
CA LEU A 394 -9.37 13.24 -22.03
C LEU A 394 -10.42 12.52 -21.18
N VAL A 395 -11.53 12.13 -21.80
CA VAL A 395 -12.59 11.34 -21.16
C VAL A 395 -12.19 9.87 -21.11
N ARG A 396 -12.39 9.25 -19.94
CA ARG A 396 -12.06 7.86 -19.60
C ARG A 396 -13.28 7.15 -19.02
N LYS A 397 -13.25 5.81 -18.90
CA LYS A 397 -14.33 4.99 -18.33
C LYS A 397 -14.84 5.54 -17.00
N ARG A 398 -13.93 5.88 -16.09
CA ARG A 398 -14.29 6.42 -14.76
C ARG A 398 -15.20 7.65 -14.80
N HIS A 399 -15.11 8.48 -15.83
CA HIS A 399 -15.95 9.68 -15.95
C HIS A 399 -17.36 9.31 -16.42
N ILE A 400 -17.45 8.35 -17.34
CA ILE A 400 -18.74 7.83 -17.82
C ILE A 400 -19.45 7.05 -16.71
N ASP A 401 -18.71 6.26 -15.94
CA ASP A 401 -19.25 5.53 -14.78
C ASP A 401 -19.77 6.49 -13.69
N ASP A 402 -18.99 7.53 -13.36
CA ASP A 402 -19.40 8.54 -12.37
C ASP A 402 -20.69 9.23 -12.80
N PHE A 403 -20.80 9.65 -14.06
CA PHE A 403 -22.03 10.23 -14.60
C PHE A 403 -23.21 9.26 -14.58
N PHE A 404 -23.00 8.01 -15.02
CA PHE A 404 -24.06 7.00 -15.01
C PHE A 404 -24.57 6.71 -13.59
N GLU A 405 -23.67 6.60 -12.61
CA GLU A 405 -24.05 6.41 -11.21
C GLU A 405 -24.77 7.64 -10.65
N VAL A 406 -24.41 8.87 -11.07
CA VAL A 406 -25.17 10.09 -10.74
C VAL A 406 -26.61 9.98 -11.24
N LEU A 407 -26.83 9.56 -12.49
CA LEU A 407 -28.19 9.37 -13.04
C LEU A 407 -28.95 8.29 -12.25
N LYS A 408 -28.34 7.13 -12.04
CA LYS A 408 -28.93 5.97 -11.37
C LYS A 408 -29.35 6.26 -9.92
N TRP A 409 -28.53 6.99 -9.16
CA TRP A 409 -28.78 7.29 -7.75
C TRP A 409 -29.48 8.62 -7.50
N SER A 410 -29.83 9.35 -8.55
CA SER A 410 -30.70 10.53 -8.46
C SER A 410 -32.15 10.15 -8.16
N LYS A 411 -32.88 11.07 -7.54
CA LYS A 411 -34.33 10.98 -7.35
C LYS A 411 -35.09 11.21 -8.65
N GLU A 412 -34.56 12.10 -9.49
CA GLU A 412 -35.16 12.60 -10.71
C GLU A 412 -35.11 11.54 -11.83
N PHE A 413 -33.95 10.88 -11.97
CA PHE A 413 -33.68 9.99 -13.11
C PHE A 413 -33.48 8.52 -12.72
N GLY A 414 -33.35 8.20 -11.43
CA GLY A 414 -33.27 6.83 -10.94
C GLY A 414 -34.64 6.21 -10.63
N THR A 415 -34.74 4.89 -10.70
CA THR A 415 -35.91 4.12 -10.26
C THR A 415 -35.50 2.79 -9.62
N ASP A 416 -36.23 2.36 -8.60
CA ASP A 416 -35.98 1.08 -7.94
C ASP A 416 -36.70 -0.03 -8.70
N THR A 417 -35.97 -1.07 -9.08
CA THR A 417 -36.51 -2.28 -9.70
C THR A 417 -36.23 -3.50 -8.83
N PRO A 418 -36.92 -4.64 -9.04
CA PRO A 418 -36.59 -5.88 -8.33
C PRO A 418 -35.13 -6.34 -8.48
N LYS A 419 -34.44 -5.91 -9.55
CA LYS A 419 -33.02 -6.22 -9.82
C LYS A 419 -32.06 -5.16 -9.25
N GLY A 420 -32.57 -4.23 -8.44
CA GLY A 420 -31.83 -3.08 -7.92
C GLY A 420 -32.18 -1.78 -8.62
N ARG A 421 -31.56 -0.69 -8.17
CA ARG A 421 -31.81 0.65 -8.72
C ARG A 421 -31.19 0.80 -10.11
N GLN A 422 -31.94 1.36 -11.04
CA GLN A 422 -31.53 1.58 -12.43
C GLN A 422 -31.90 3.00 -12.88
N VAL A 423 -31.33 3.44 -14.01
CA VAL A 423 -31.80 4.66 -14.68
C VAL A 423 -33.22 4.40 -15.21
N ARG A 424 -34.12 5.36 -15.00
CA ARG A 424 -35.53 5.29 -15.40
C ARG A 424 -35.63 5.10 -16.92
N GLN A 425 -36.56 4.24 -17.35
CA GLN A 425 -36.88 4.06 -18.76
C GLN A 425 -37.28 5.40 -19.39
N GLY A 426 -36.75 5.68 -20.58
CA GLY A 426 -36.95 6.97 -21.27
C GLY A 426 -35.95 8.05 -20.89
N VAL A 427 -35.04 7.80 -19.94
CA VAL A 427 -33.90 8.70 -19.67
C VAL A 427 -32.66 8.22 -20.41
N ILE A 428 -32.04 9.12 -21.19
CA ILE A 428 -30.80 8.89 -21.92
C ILE A 428 -29.73 9.86 -21.41
N GLY A 429 -28.60 9.31 -20.95
CA GLY A 429 -27.43 10.12 -20.62
C GLY A 429 -26.73 10.58 -21.89
N VAL A 430 -26.28 11.84 -21.93
CA VAL A 430 -25.51 12.42 -23.02
C VAL A 430 -24.21 12.95 -22.43
N PHE A 431 -23.08 12.42 -22.85
CA PHE A 431 -21.77 12.82 -22.35
C PHE A 431 -20.96 13.49 -23.45
N ALA A 432 -20.74 14.80 -23.33
CA ALA A 432 -20.04 15.60 -24.32
C ALA A 432 -18.57 15.82 -23.93
N GLY A 433 -17.68 15.09 -24.60
CA GLY A 433 -16.24 15.13 -24.36
C GLY A 433 -15.48 15.85 -25.47
N SER A 434 -14.52 16.70 -25.11
CA SER A 434 -13.64 17.30 -26.12
C SER A 434 -12.66 16.31 -26.73
N SER A 435 -12.36 15.22 -26.00
CA SER A 435 -11.64 14.04 -26.48
C SER A 435 -11.98 12.81 -25.66
N PHE A 436 -11.88 11.62 -26.26
CA PHE A 436 -12.12 10.34 -25.60
C PHE A 436 -10.88 9.46 -25.75
N ASP A 437 -10.54 8.70 -24.71
CA ASP A 437 -9.44 7.75 -24.77
C ASP A 437 -9.79 6.57 -25.67
N THR A 438 -9.24 6.56 -26.88
CA THR A 438 -9.47 5.50 -27.87
C THR A 438 -8.67 4.24 -27.58
N ARG A 439 -7.70 4.29 -26.66
CA ARG A 439 -6.87 3.15 -26.27
C ARG A 439 -7.45 2.39 -25.09
N GLU A 440 -8.37 3.01 -24.36
CA GLU A 440 -9.04 2.38 -23.22
C GLU A 440 -10.04 1.32 -23.72
N SER A 441 -9.77 0.06 -23.37
CA SER A 441 -10.70 -1.06 -23.53
C SER A 441 -11.35 -1.40 -22.21
N VAL A 442 -12.66 -1.58 -22.21
CA VAL A 442 -13.44 -1.98 -21.04
C VAL A 442 -13.67 -3.49 -21.08
N VAL A 443 -13.28 -4.19 -20.01
CA VAL A 443 -13.60 -5.60 -19.80
C VAL A 443 -14.97 -5.67 -19.12
N LEU A 444 -15.87 -6.47 -19.67
CA LEU A 444 -17.22 -6.66 -19.15
C LEU A 444 -17.31 -7.91 -18.26
N GLU A 445 -18.47 -8.12 -17.62
CA GLU A 445 -18.71 -9.29 -16.76
C GLU A 445 -18.61 -10.62 -17.51
N ASP A 446 -18.88 -10.62 -18.82
CA ASP A 446 -18.70 -11.77 -19.73
C ASP A 446 -17.26 -11.91 -20.27
N GLU A 447 -16.31 -11.21 -19.66
CA GLU A 447 -14.89 -11.10 -20.04
C GLU A 447 -14.63 -10.51 -21.43
N SER A 448 -15.67 -10.08 -22.16
CA SER A 448 -15.50 -9.45 -23.46
C SER A 448 -14.86 -8.06 -23.33
N LYS A 449 -13.95 -7.74 -24.26
CA LYS A 449 -13.31 -6.42 -24.35
C LYS A 449 -14.04 -5.55 -25.36
N VAL A 450 -14.55 -4.42 -24.91
CA VAL A 450 -15.24 -3.43 -25.75
C VAL A 450 -14.55 -2.08 -25.71
N SER A 451 -14.73 -1.28 -26.76
CA SER A 451 -14.26 0.11 -26.76
C SER A 451 -15.09 0.98 -25.81
N LEU A 452 -14.52 2.10 -25.36
CA LEU A 452 -15.23 3.06 -24.51
C LEU A 452 -16.59 3.54 -25.09
N PRO A 453 -16.72 3.84 -26.40
CA PRO A 453 -18.04 4.16 -26.99
C PRO A 453 -19.03 3.00 -26.97
N ALA A 454 -18.57 1.77 -27.23
CA ALA A 454 -19.43 0.58 -27.17
C ALA A 454 -19.90 0.30 -25.73
N TYR A 455 -19.02 0.53 -24.75
CA TYR A 455 -19.39 0.48 -23.34
C TYR A 455 -20.45 1.52 -22.97
N ALA A 456 -20.26 2.78 -23.35
CA ALA A 456 -21.21 3.85 -23.08
C ALA A 456 -22.62 3.55 -23.64
N GLN A 457 -22.69 3.02 -24.86
CA GLN A 457 -23.96 2.60 -25.48
C GLN A 457 -24.67 1.50 -24.68
N ARG A 458 -23.93 0.53 -24.11
CA ARG A 458 -24.52 -0.57 -23.31
C ARG A 458 -25.16 -0.08 -22.00
N ILE A 459 -24.69 1.04 -21.46
CA ILE A 459 -25.24 1.65 -20.24
C ILE A 459 -26.19 2.83 -20.56
N ASN A 460 -26.67 2.93 -21.81
CA ASN A 460 -27.59 3.97 -22.27
C ASN A 460 -27.04 5.41 -22.13
N VAL A 461 -25.73 5.58 -22.36
CA VAL A 461 -25.05 6.87 -22.44
C VAL A 461 -24.57 7.11 -23.87
N GLN A 462 -25.08 8.18 -24.49
CA GLN A 462 -24.65 8.66 -25.79
C GLN A 462 -23.43 9.56 -25.65
N LEU A 463 -22.42 9.37 -26.50
CA LEU A 463 -21.22 10.21 -26.50
C LEU A 463 -21.29 11.24 -27.62
N LEU A 464 -21.13 12.51 -27.27
CA LEU A 464 -20.94 13.59 -28.24
C LEU A 464 -19.46 13.98 -28.26
N LYS A 465 -18.82 13.79 -29.42
CA LYS A 465 -17.40 14.08 -29.62
C LYS A 465 -17.24 15.44 -30.28
N ALA A 466 -16.14 16.12 -29.97
CA ALA A 466 -15.77 17.34 -30.69
C ALA A 466 -15.67 17.16 -32.22
N VAL A 467 -15.33 15.95 -32.67
CA VAL A 467 -15.32 15.60 -34.10
C VAL A 467 -16.72 15.67 -34.70
N ASP A 468 -17.76 15.29 -33.97
CA ASP A 468 -19.15 15.29 -34.44
C ASP A 468 -19.64 16.73 -34.66
N PHE A 469 -19.35 17.64 -33.72
CA PHE A 469 -19.66 19.07 -33.89
C PHE A 469 -18.87 19.71 -35.03
N ASN A 470 -17.58 19.37 -35.14
CA ASN A 470 -16.77 19.85 -36.24
C ASN A 470 -17.31 19.37 -37.59
N GLN A 471 -17.80 18.13 -37.68
CA GLN A 471 -18.42 17.60 -38.89
C GLN A 471 -19.65 18.43 -39.27
N LYS A 472 -20.51 18.79 -38.31
CA LYS A 472 -21.64 19.71 -38.57
C LYS A 472 -21.20 21.07 -39.11
N LEU A 473 -20.11 21.64 -38.62
CA LEU A 473 -19.53 22.85 -39.19
C LEU A 473 -19.03 22.64 -40.64
N ARG A 474 -18.46 21.47 -40.95
CA ARG A 474 -18.05 21.12 -42.33
C ARG A 474 -19.23 21.01 -43.26
N ASP A 475 -20.29 20.33 -42.83
CA ASP A 475 -21.52 20.17 -43.61
C ASP A 475 -22.13 21.53 -43.95
N ARG A 476 -21.90 22.54 -43.10
CA ARG A 476 -22.33 23.93 -43.29
C ARG A 476 -21.41 24.77 -44.20
N GLY A 477 -20.26 24.24 -44.61
CA GLY A 477 -19.28 24.92 -45.48
C GLY A 477 -18.10 25.58 -44.76
N VAL A 478 -17.90 25.35 -43.46
CA VAL A 478 -16.80 25.97 -42.70
C VAL A 478 -15.46 25.29 -43.02
N GLU A 479 -14.38 26.07 -43.19
CA GLU A 479 -13.02 25.59 -43.51
C GLU A 479 -12.41 24.66 -42.43
N ARG A 480 -11.70 23.58 -42.86
CA ARG A 480 -11.07 22.55 -42.01
C ARG A 480 -10.27 23.05 -40.81
N LYS A 481 -9.68 24.24 -40.91
CA LYS A 481 -8.82 24.84 -39.87
C LYS A 481 -9.60 25.51 -38.72
N ILE A 482 -10.91 25.68 -38.89
CA ILE A 482 -11.80 26.27 -37.89
C ILE A 482 -12.52 25.13 -37.20
N THR A 483 -12.28 24.97 -35.90
CA THR A 483 -12.82 23.89 -35.09
C THR A 483 -13.42 24.44 -33.81
N VAL A 484 -14.39 23.73 -33.24
CA VAL A 484 -15.00 24.11 -31.95
C VAL A 484 -13.96 24.20 -30.83
N GLN A 485 -12.95 23.32 -30.82
CA GLN A 485 -11.86 23.40 -29.85
C GLN A 485 -11.04 24.69 -30.02
N ARG A 486 -10.85 25.16 -31.25
CA ARG A 486 -10.17 26.43 -31.49
C ARG A 486 -11.03 27.61 -31.05
N ILE A 487 -12.34 27.56 -31.27
CA ILE A 487 -13.29 28.56 -30.77
C ILE A 487 -13.19 28.65 -29.24
N CYS A 488 -13.33 27.53 -28.51
CA CYS A 488 -13.22 27.53 -27.05
C CYS A 488 -11.91 28.11 -26.51
N ARG A 489 -10.79 27.91 -27.21
CA ARG A 489 -9.48 28.44 -26.79
C ARG A 489 -9.38 29.95 -26.94
N ILE A 490 -9.90 30.50 -28.04
CA ILE A 490 -9.77 31.93 -28.33
C ILE A 490 -10.82 32.80 -27.63
N SER A 491 -11.92 32.20 -27.18
CA SER A 491 -12.99 32.92 -26.47
C SER A 491 -12.63 33.23 -25.02
N LYS A 492 -13.06 34.39 -24.55
CA LYS A 492 -12.89 34.84 -23.16
C LYS A 492 -13.91 34.22 -22.19
N ASP A 493 -15.08 33.85 -22.69
CA ASP A 493 -16.18 33.29 -21.90
C ASP A 493 -17.15 32.49 -22.78
N GLU A 494 -18.09 31.82 -22.14
CA GLU A 494 -19.12 31.00 -22.79
C GLU A 494 -20.01 31.79 -23.75
N GLN A 495 -20.36 33.02 -23.37
CA GLN A 495 -21.20 33.89 -24.17
C GLN A 495 -20.54 34.18 -25.52
N GLU A 496 -19.24 34.52 -25.50
CA GLU A 496 -18.47 34.76 -26.72
C GLU A 496 -18.28 33.48 -27.55
N VAL A 497 -18.23 32.28 -26.93
CA VAL A 497 -18.28 31.02 -27.68
C VAL A 497 -19.57 30.91 -28.47
N ARG A 498 -20.73 31.12 -27.83
CA ARG A 498 -22.04 31.05 -28.50
C ARG A 498 -22.12 32.07 -29.63
N GLU A 499 -21.69 33.30 -29.40
CA GLU A 499 -21.66 34.36 -30.42
C GLU A 499 -20.76 34.02 -31.61
N ILE A 500 -19.57 33.47 -31.37
CA ILE A 500 -18.65 33.09 -32.46
C ILE A 500 -19.21 31.91 -33.24
N ILE A 501 -19.77 30.88 -32.57
CA ILE A 501 -20.37 29.74 -33.26
C ILE A 501 -21.54 30.20 -34.11
N GLU A 502 -22.42 31.04 -33.58
CA GLU A 502 -23.57 31.61 -34.30
C GLU A 502 -23.11 32.39 -35.55
N GLN A 503 -22.10 33.25 -35.42
CA GLN A 503 -21.56 34.02 -36.55
C GLN A 503 -20.91 33.12 -37.60
N VAL A 504 -20.13 32.12 -37.17
CA VAL A 504 -19.48 31.15 -38.06
C VAL A 504 -20.53 30.29 -38.78
N TRP A 505 -21.59 29.89 -38.07
CA TRP A 505 -22.69 29.11 -38.63
C TRP A 505 -23.46 29.89 -39.69
N ASN A 506 -23.75 31.16 -39.43
CA ASN A 506 -24.49 32.02 -40.35
C ASN A 506 -23.65 32.52 -41.54
N ARG A 507 -22.32 32.66 -41.37
CA ARG A 507 -21.41 33.18 -42.41
C ARG A 507 -20.14 32.31 -42.53
N PRO A 508 -20.25 31.07 -43.05
CA PRO A 508 -19.13 30.14 -43.13
C PRO A 508 -17.93 30.69 -43.92
N ASP A 509 -18.17 31.43 -45.00
CA ASP A 509 -17.11 32.01 -45.84
C ASP A 509 -16.26 33.06 -45.10
N SER A 510 -16.87 33.74 -44.11
CA SER A 510 -16.22 34.76 -43.29
C SER A 510 -15.63 34.19 -41.99
N ALA A 511 -15.75 32.89 -41.75
CA ALA A 511 -15.38 32.26 -40.48
C ALA A 511 -13.91 32.53 -40.10
N LYS A 512 -12.98 32.57 -41.06
CA LYS A 512 -11.56 32.88 -40.81
C LYS A 512 -11.37 34.32 -40.29
N LYS A 513 -12.12 35.27 -40.83
CA LYS A 513 -12.11 36.67 -40.39
C LYS A 513 -12.70 36.81 -38.99
N ILE A 514 -13.83 36.14 -38.72
CA ILE A 514 -14.47 36.10 -37.40
C ILE A 514 -13.49 35.57 -36.35
N MET A 515 -12.86 34.42 -36.61
CA MET A 515 -11.86 33.82 -35.73
C MET A 515 -10.64 34.73 -35.49
N SER A 516 -10.14 35.39 -36.55
CA SER A 516 -9.01 36.30 -36.41
C SER A 516 -9.35 37.55 -35.60
N ASN A 517 -10.57 38.08 -35.74
CA ASN A 517 -11.02 39.24 -34.98
C ASN A 517 -11.20 38.89 -33.50
N ALA A 518 -11.80 37.74 -33.20
CA ALA A 518 -11.91 37.24 -31.84
C ALA A 518 -10.53 37.03 -31.19
N ALA A 519 -9.59 36.41 -31.92
CA ALA A 519 -8.22 36.24 -31.43
C ALA A 519 -7.52 37.58 -31.16
N LYS A 520 -7.70 38.59 -32.03
CA LYS A 520 -7.15 39.94 -31.82
C LYS A 520 -7.79 40.66 -30.64
N LYS A 521 -9.10 40.57 -30.49
CA LYS A 521 -9.83 41.15 -29.35
C LYS A 521 -9.35 40.54 -28.03
N ASN A 522 -9.07 39.24 -28.03
CA ASN A 522 -8.63 38.50 -26.86
C ASN A 522 -7.11 38.28 -26.84
N THR A 523 -6.32 39.16 -27.47
CA THR A 523 -4.86 39.00 -27.59
C THR A 523 -4.19 38.83 -26.24
N GLN A 524 -4.57 39.65 -25.25
CA GLN A 524 -4.02 39.56 -23.89
C GLN A 524 -4.27 38.19 -23.24
N VAL A 525 -5.41 37.56 -23.55
CA VAL A 525 -5.76 36.24 -23.06
C VAL A 525 -4.99 35.17 -23.85
N TYR A 526 -4.88 35.33 -25.17
CA TYR A 526 -4.29 34.35 -26.07
C TYR A 526 -2.75 34.30 -26.02
N GLU A 527 -2.07 35.45 -26.06
CA GLU A 527 -0.61 35.52 -25.99
C GLU A 527 -0.09 35.00 -24.66
N PHE A 528 -0.78 35.39 -23.59
CA PHE A 528 -0.50 34.88 -22.26
C PHE A 528 -0.64 33.35 -22.19
N GLU A 529 -1.64 32.77 -22.83
CA GLU A 529 -1.80 31.32 -22.92
C GLU A 529 -0.80 30.62 -23.81
N LYS A 530 -0.39 31.27 -24.90
CA LYS A 530 0.63 30.76 -25.80
C LYS A 530 1.98 30.67 -25.08
N MET A 531 2.33 31.69 -24.28
CA MET A 531 3.50 31.65 -23.39
C MET A 531 3.44 30.47 -22.38
N LEU A 532 2.24 30.14 -21.88
CA LEU A 532 2.05 28.98 -21.00
C LEU A 532 2.19 27.63 -21.72
N GLU A 533 1.84 27.55 -23.01
CA GLU A 533 2.05 26.34 -23.82
C GLU A 533 3.51 26.16 -24.23
N GLU A 534 4.19 27.26 -24.55
CA GLU A 534 5.61 27.27 -24.92
C GLU A 534 6.49 26.89 -23.73
N SER A 535 6.23 27.44 -22.52
CA SER A 535 6.92 27.01 -21.30
C SER A 535 6.74 25.53 -20.97
N ARG A 536 5.57 24.94 -21.29
CA ARG A 536 5.30 23.50 -21.14
C ARG A 536 6.06 22.63 -22.15
N LYS A 537 6.39 23.16 -23.32
CA LYS A 537 7.19 22.46 -24.36
C LYS A 537 8.69 22.56 -24.10
N ILE A 538 9.15 23.68 -23.54
CA ILE A 538 10.57 23.90 -23.23
C ILE A 538 11.00 23.03 -22.04
N GLY A 539 10.10 22.73 -21.09
CA GLY A 539 10.35 21.80 -19.96
C GLY A 539 10.50 20.31 -20.30
N TYR A 540 10.81 19.95 -21.55
CA TYR A 540 11.16 18.57 -21.98
C TYR A 540 12.42 18.54 -22.88
N SER A 541 13.28 19.58 -22.82
CA SER A 541 14.46 19.69 -23.70
C SER A 541 15.75 20.16 -23.01
N THR A 542 15.85 20.09 -21.68
CA THR A 542 17.12 20.34 -20.97
C THR A 542 17.29 19.42 -19.80
#